data_AF-A0A9E0IRY7-F1
#
_entry.id   AF-A0A9E0IRY7-F1
#
_cell.length_a   1.000
_cell.length_b   1.000
_cell.length_c   1.000
_cell.angle_alpha   90.00
_cell.angle_beta   90.00
_cell.angle_gamma   90.00
#
_symmetry.space_group_name_H-M   'P 1'
#
loop_
_entity.id
_entity.type
_entity.pdbx_description
1 polymer ?
#
loop_
_entity_poly.entity_id
_entity_poly.type
_entity_poly.pdbx_seq_one_letter_code
_entity_poly.pdbx_strand_id
1 'polypeptide(L)'
;MASVLVYIEAEGDGPTPATTRAIAAGRRLATSLGAELAGVVVVSAPPGSDGAPADPAVATHSGLAARLATGGIDKVVLATAVGPIEPRLWATVGPTLAAVCDQLRPGIVIVPAGDAADELAPRLAAHLGALLVRRGELAPAPRLTLLGRGPRPQEIDLDDLDRALVFDSSATEAAEARGDADAEILLLAVDRPGDPALRLVPAGAPLDGPTTRTEPGEGDGDRAGTLGRAVVTLALTGAGAEVVALSAMAGARDPGRWVAIAGGPDRTGALAAASAAQAGRLVDLVDDDFGERDYLGQAQVVAAAIRRTGGEVVVADDPVLAGALAELLERGLVTGVTGLGHGADGLRIDRGDRTLLAHGPVVLAWAEVVAPPAPATAASPTAPPVRESWSLADLGLDATTLRHRRRRDRPTGSPPS
;
A
#
# COMPACT_ATOMS: atom_id res chain seq x y z
N MET A 1 6.36 -29.23 2.16
CA MET A 1 5.22 -29.44 3.08
C MET A 1 4.22 -28.33 2.82
N ALA A 2 2.92 -28.62 2.84
CA ALA A 2 1.92 -27.55 2.81
C ALA A 2 2.08 -26.72 4.09
N SER A 3 2.08 -25.39 3.97
CA SER A 3 2.02 -24.48 5.11
C SER A 3 0.67 -23.78 5.11
N VAL A 4 0.13 -23.60 6.31
CA VAL A 4 -1.05 -22.77 6.55
C VAL A 4 -0.52 -21.42 7.03
N LEU A 5 -0.98 -20.33 6.43
CA LEU A 5 -0.54 -18.99 6.75
C LEU A 5 -1.72 -18.16 7.25
N VAL A 6 -1.54 -17.41 8.33
CA VAL A 6 -2.56 -16.52 8.89
C VAL A 6 -2.04 -15.09 8.86
N TYR A 7 -2.78 -14.17 8.23
CA TYR A 7 -2.51 -12.75 8.38
C TYR A 7 -2.91 -12.31 9.80
N ILE A 8 -1.99 -11.68 10.51
CA ILE A 8 -2.17 -11.30 11.91
C ILE A 8 -2.49 -9.80 11.97
N GLU A 9 -3.75 -9.52 12.27
CA GLU A 9 -4.18 -8.20 12.69
C GLU A 9 -3.90 -8.02 14.18
N ALA A 10 -3.16 -6.97 14.55
CA ALA A 10 -2.80 -6.66 15.93
C ALA A 10 -3.27 -5.26 16.36
N GLU A 11 -3.61 -5.10 17.64
CA GLU A 11 -3.92 -3.83 18.28
C GLU A 11 -3.06 -3.72 19.54
N GLY A 12 -2.12 -2.76 19.54
CA GLY A 12 -1.07 -2.70 20.55
C GLY A 12 -0.24 -3.99 20.58
N ASP A 13 -0.07 -4.57 21.76
CA ASP A 13 0.74 -5.78 21.96
C ASP A 13 -0.05 -7.09 21.81
N GLY A 14 -1.18 -7.07 21.10
CA GLY A 14 -2.09 -8.21 21.03
C GLY A 14 -2.73 -8.48 19.69
N PRO A 15 -3.00 -9.76 19.36
CA PRO A 15 -3.85 -10.08 18.23
C PRO A 15 -5.28 -9.59 18.50
N THR A 16 -5.96 -9.11 17.45
CA THR A 16 -7.39 -8.78 17.53
C THR A 16 -8.24 -10.04 17.79
N PRO A 17 -9.49 -9.92 18.27
CA PRO A 17 -10.39 -11.06 18.42
C PRO A 17 -10.65 -11.81 17.10
N ALA A 18 -10.63 -11.12 15.95
CA ALA A 18 -10.75 -11.74 14.64
C ALA A 18 -9.51 -12.59 14.33
N THR A 19 -8.31 -12.06 14.60
CA THR A 19 -7.06 -12.79 14.46
C THR A 19 -7.02 -14.03 15.32
N THR A 20 -7.39 -13.95 16.60
CA THR A 20 -7.41 -15.12 17.50
C THR A 20 -8.29 -16.24 16.96
N ARG A 21 -9.45 -15.90 16.37
CA ARG A 21 -10.34 -16.87 15.72
C ARG A 21 -9.74 -17.44 14.43
N ALA A 22 -9.05 -16.62 13.64
CA ALA A 22 -8.32 -17.06 12.46
C ALA A 22 -7.15 -18.00 12.80
N ILE A 23 -6.40 -17.70 13.87
CA ILE A 23 -5.34 -18.58 14.40
C ILE A 23 -5.95 -19.92 14.82
N ALA A 24 -7.07 -19.91 15.55
CA ALA A 24 -7.70 -21.15 15.97
C ALA A 24 -8.21 -22.00 14.81
N ALA A 25 -8.74 -21.36 13.77
CA ALA A 25 -9.10 -22.02 12.53
C ALA A 25 -7.85 -22.61 11.84
N GLY A 26 -6.79 -21.82 11.74
CA GLY A 26 -5.51 -22.21 11.16
C GLY A 26 -4.84 -23.36 11.88
N ARG A 27 -4.89 -23.42 13.21
CA ARG A 27 -4.30 -24.52 13.98
C ARG A 27 -5.02 -25.83 13.74
N ARG A 28 -6.36 -25.82 13.71
CA ARG A 28 -7.14 -27.02 13.36
C ARG A 28 -6.81 -27.52 11.95
N LEU A 29 -6.71 -26.60 10.99
CA LEU A 29 -6.28 -26.88 9.62
C LEU A 29 -4.88 -27.50 9.58
N ALA A 30 -3.91 -26.84 10.21
CA ALA A 30 -2.52 -27.27 10.24
C ALA A 30 -2.39 -28.67 10.85
N THR A 31 -3.04 -28.93 11.99
CA THR A 31 -3.07 -30.26 12.61
C THR A 31 -3.70 -31.32 11.71
N SER A 32 -4.83 -31.01 11.07
CA SER A 32 -5.51 -31.96 10.16
C SER A 32 -4.67 -32.32 8.94
N LEU A 33 -3.89 -31.37 8.44
CA LEU A 33 -3.06 -31.53 7.24
C LEU A 33 -1.63 -32.00 7.55
N GLY A 34 -1.27 -32.14 8.83
CA GLY A 34 0.13 -32.36 9.23
C GLY A 34 1.07 -31.24 8.76
N ALA A 35 0.56 -30.01 8.72
CA ALA A 35 1.23 -28.80 8.25
C ALA A 35 1.70 -27.91 9.41
N GLU A 36 2.64 -27.01 9.13
CA GLU A 36 3.01 -25.90 10.03
C GLU A 36 2.01 -24.74 9.87
N LEU A 37 1.73 -24.03 10.97
CA LEU A 37 1.00 -22.76 10.98
C LEU A 37 1.97 -21.58 11.12
N ALA A 38 2.05 -20.77 10.09
CA ALA A 38 2.75 -19.50 10.12
C ALA A 38 1.78 -18.33 10.37
N GLY A 39 2.17 -17.37 11.20
CA GLY A 39 1.46 -16.11 11.41
C GLY A 39 2.27 -14.95 10.84
N VAL A 40 1.69 -14.13 9.96
CA VAL A 40 2.36 -12.97 9.36
C VAL A 40 1.89 -11.69 10.01
N VAL A 41 2.81 -10.97 10.64
CA VAL A 41 2.59 -9.63 11.19
C VAL A 41 3.27 -8.63 10.26
N VAL A 42 2.51 -7.74 9.64
CA VAL A 42 3.10 -6.64 8.87
C VAL A 42 3.43 -5.50 9.84
N VAL A 43 4.70 -5.09 9.88
CA VAL A 43 5.22 -4.06 10.79
C VAL A 43 5.85 -2.91 10.00
N SER A 44 5.72 -1.67 10.47
CA SER A 44 6.29 -0.52 9.77
C SER A 44 7.80 -0.56 9.93
N ALA A 45 8.53 -0.37 8.84
CA ALA A 45 9.97 -0.19 8.92
C ALA A 45 10.28 1.08 9.73
N PRO A 46 11.17 1.04 10.74
CA PRO A 46 11.55 2.24 11.48
C PRO A 46 12.24 3.25 10.52
N PRO A 47 11.97 4.56 10.66
CA PRO A 47 12.58 5.57 9.80
C PRO A 47 14.11 5.55 9.94
N GLY A 48 14.83 5.54 8.81
CA GLY A 48 16.29 5.53 8.78
C GLY A 48 16.94 4.16 8.97
N SER A 49 16.18 3.06 8.88
CA SER A 49 16.69 1.69 8.95
C SER A 49 17.23 1.15 7.61
N ASP A 50 17.92 2.00 6.83
CA ASP A 50 18.62 1.57 5.62
C ASP A 50 19.78 0.63 6.00
N GLY A 51 19.48 -0.67 6.14
CA GLY A 51 20.45 -1.72 6.44
C GLY A 51 20.90 -1.83 7.90
N ALA A 52 20.27 -1.13 8.84
CA ALA A 52 20.54 -1.30 10.27
C ALA A 52 20.04 -2.69 10.76
N PRO A 53 20.70 -3.31 11.76
CA PRO A 53 20.40 -4.67 12.15
C PRO A 53 18.93 -4.83 12.60
N ALA A 54 18.32 -5.90 12.10
CA ALA A 54 17.01 -6.51 12.38
C ALA A 54 16.47 -6.49 13.83
N ASP A 55 17.33 -6.21 14.81
CA ASP A 55 17.11 -6.41 16.24
C ASP A 55 15.96 -5.60 16.88
N PRO A 56 15.79 -4.29 16.62
CA PRO A 56 14.82 -3.50 17.38
C PRO A 56 13.38 -3.92 17.06
N ALA A 57 13.10 -4.30 15.80
CA ALA A 57 11.78 -4.76 15.41
C ALA A 57 11.42 -6.09 16.11
N VAL A 58 12.37 -7.02 16.21
CA VAL A 58 12.17 -8.30 16.92
C VAL A 58 11.95 -8.06 18.41
N ALA A 59 12.76 -7.20 19.04
CA ALA A 59 12.61 -6.88 20.46
C ALA A 59 11.24 -6.26 20.76
N THR A 60 10.80 -5.28 19.96
CA THR A 60 9.49 -4.62 20.12
C THR A 60 8.32 -5.59 19.97
N HIS A 61 8.41 -6.58 19.08
CA HIS A 61 7.31 -7.50 18.81
C HIS A 61 7.42 -8.86 19.51
N SER A 62 8.43 -9.04 20.38
CA SER A 62 8.65 -10.28 21.13
C SER A 62 7.45 -10.67 21.99
N GLY A 63 6.80 -9.70 22.65
CA GLY A 63 5.59 -9.93 23.44
C GLY A 63 4.40 -10.40 22.58
N LEU A 64 4.21 -9.80 21.41
CA LEU A 64 3.20 -10.25 20.45
C LEU A 64 3.51 -11.66 19.95
N ALA A 65 4.76 -11.94 19.57
CA ALA A 65 5.18 -13.25 19.08
C ALA A 65 4.92 -14.36 20.12
N ALA A 66 5.24 -14.12 21.41
CA ALA A 66 4.94 -15.06 22.48
C ALA A 66 3.41 -15.33 22.63
N ARG A 67 2.59 -14.29 22.49
CA ARG A 67 1.12 -14.45 22.51
C ARG A 67 0.59 -15.20 21.29
N LEU A 68 1.18 -15.00 20.12
CA LEU A 68 0.87 -15.78 18.93
C LEU A 68 1.29 -17.25 19.08
N ALA A 69 2.46 -17.51 19.66
CA ALA A 69 2.96 -18.85 19.95
C ALA A 69 1.99 -19.64 20.84
N THR A 70 1.56 -19.03 21.96
CA THR A 70 0.56 -19.63 22.86
C THR A 70 -0.79 -19.92 22.20
N GLY A 71 -1.17 -19.13 21.18
CA GLY A 71 -2.32 -19.40 20.32
C GLY A 71 -2.12 -20.56 19.33
N GLY A 72 -0.93 -21.17 19.32
CA GLY A 72 -0.55 -22.21 18.37
C GLY A 72 -0.16 -21.64 17.04
N ILE A 73 0.76 -20.67 16.97
CA ILE A 73 1.53 -20.36 15.76
C ILE A 73 2.90 -21.05 15.91
N ASP A 74 3.35 -21.82 14.92
CA ASP A 74 4.68 -22.46 14.97
C ASP A 74 5.78 -21.47 14.55
N LYS A 75 5.41 -20.52 13.66
CA LYS A 75 6.34 -19.58 13.02
C LYS A 75 5.72 -18.19 12.89
N VAL A 76 6.30 -17.18 13.52
CA VAL A 76 5.87 -15.78 13.42
C VAL A 76 6.76 -15.04 12.43
N VAL A 77 6.18 -14.58 11.33
CA VAL A 77 6.87 -13.82 10.29
C VAL A 77 6.58 -12.34 10.51
N LEU A 78 7.58 -11.60 10.98
CA LEU A 78 7.56 -10.15 11.05
C LEU A 78 7.96 -9.62 9.67
N ALA A 79 7.01 -9.15 8.89
CA ALA A 79 7.24 -8.65 7.53
C ALA A 79 7.24 -7.12 7.55
N THR A 80 8.33 -6.48 7.15
CA THR A 80 8.41 -5.02 7.15
C THR A 80 7.69 -4.43 5.93
N ALA A 81 6.94 -3.36 6.15
CA ALA A 81 6.37 -2.53 5.10
C ALA A 81 6.94 -1.11 5.17
N VAL A 82 7.17 -0.51 4.02
CA VAL A 82 7.62 0.89 3.92
C VAL A 82 6.41 1.81 4.12
N GLY A 83 6.45 2.62 5.16
CA GLY A 83 5.41 3.61 5.47
C GLY A 83 4.39 3.14 6.51
N PRO A 84 3.29 3.90 6.69
CA PRO A 84 2.23 3.56 7.63
C PRO A 84 1.46 2.32 7.17
N ILE A 85 1.22 1.41 8.10
CA ILE A 85 0.44 0.17 7.84
C ILE A 85 -1.06 0.46 7.82
N GLU A 86 -1.48 1.48 8.56
CA GLU A 86 -2.87 1.86 8.66
C GLU A 86 -3.21 2.94 7.63
N PRO A 87 -4.35 2.82 6.92
CA PRO A 87 -5.32 1.72 6.99
C PRO A 87 -4.81 0.43 6.33
N ARG A 88 -5.24 -0.75 6.80
CA ARG A 88 -4.90 -2.09 6.27
C ARG A 88 -5.52 -2.39 4.92
N LEU A 89 -5.14 -1.61 3.92
CA LEU A 89 -5.57 -1.74 2.54
C LEU A 89 -4.54 -2.55 1.74
N TRP A 90 -4.94 -3.00 0.55
CA TRP A 90 -3.99 -3.65 -0.35
C TRP A 90 -2.79 -2.76 -0.66
N ALA A 91 -2.99 -1.45 -0.83
CA ALA A 91 -1.90 -0.52 -1.13
C ALA A 91 -0.84 -0.42 -0.03
N THR A 92 -1.19 -0.67 1.24
CA THR A 92 -0.28 -0.51 2.39
C THR A 92 0.36 -1.83 2.82
N VAL A 93 -0.41 -2.93 2.84
CA VAL A 93 0.08 -4.23 3.34
C VAL A 93 0.11 -5.34 2.30
N GLY A 94 -0.60 -5.17 1.18
CA GLY A 94 -0.76 -6.18 0.12
C GLY A 94 0.57 -6.62 -0.50
N PRO A 95 1.42 -5.71 -1.01
CA PRO A 95 2.73 -6.07 -1.56
C PRO A 95 3.63 -6.84 -0.59
N THR A 96 3.67 -6.43 0.68
CA THR A 96 4.44 -7.13 1.72
C THR A 96 3.89 -8.54 1.96
N LEU A 97 2.56 -8.68 2.06
CA LEU A 97 1.92 -9.97 2.25
C LEU A 97 2.10 -10.90 1.03
N ALA A 98 2.04 -10.35 -0.19
CA ALA A 98 2.31 -11.07 -1.43
C ALA A 98 3.76 -11.59 -1.44
N ALA A 99 4.73 -10.74 -1.10
CA ALA A 99 6.15 -11.15 -1.02
C ALA A 99 6.40 -12.24 0.02
N VAL A 100 5.69 -12.21 1.16
CA VAL A 100 5.72 -13.30 2.14
C VAL A 100 5.18 -14.59 1.52
N CYS A 101 4.06 -14.51 0.82
CA CYS A 101 3.45 -15.68 0.17
C CYS A 101 4.31 -16.24 -0.97
N ASP A 102 5.01 -15.40 -1.74
CA ASP A 102 5.90 -15.84 -2.81
C ASP A 102 7.08 -16.67 -2.27
N GLN A 103 7.57 -16.32 -1.08
CA GLN A 103 8.68 -17.01 -0.41
C GLN A 103 8.24 -18.27 0.33
N LEU A 104 7.17 -18.18 1.12
CA LEU A 104 6.70 -19.31 1.93
C LEU A 104 5.84 -20.29 1.14
N ARG A 105 5.27 -19.85 0.01
CA ARG A 105 4.37 -20.59 -0.88
C ARG A 105 3.29 -21.37 -0.11
N PRO A 106 2.47 -20.67 0.71
CA PRO A 106 1.45 -21.33 1.51
C PRO A 106 0.41 -22.00 0.62
N GLY A 107 -0.02 -23.20 1.02
CA GLY A 107 -1.13 -23.90 0.36
C GLY A 107 -2.47 -23.31 0.79
N ILE A 108 -2.54 -22.75 2.00
CA ILE A 108 -3.74 -22.13 2.56
C ILE A 108 -3.36 -20.82 3.22
N VAL A 109 -4.07 -19.74 2.90
CA VAL A 109 -3.97 -18.44 3.56
C VAL A 109 -5.30 -18.07 4.22
N ILE A 110 -5.24 -17.70 5.48
CA ILE A 110 -6.38 -17.28 6.28
C ILE A 110 -6.25 -15.79 6.55
N VAL A 111 -7.27 -15.04 6.15
CA VAL A 111 -7.39 -13.62 6.49
C VAL A 111 -8.44 -13.49 7.61
N PRO A 112 -8.15 -12.80 8.72
CA PRO A 112 -9.15 -12.53 9.75
C PRO A 112 -10.36 -11.82 9.16
N ALA A 113 -11.58 -12.17 9.57
CA ALA A 113 -12.76 -11.43 9.10
C ALA A 113 -12.74 -9.98 9.62
N GLY A 114 -12.98 -9.03 8.71
CA GLY A 114 -12.97 -7.59 8.99
C GLY A 114 -12.82 -6.79 7.70
N ASP A 115 -12.64 -5.48 7.82
CA ASP A 115 -12.49 -4.58 6.67
C ASP A 115 -11.26 -4.93 5.82
N ALA A 116 -10.16 -5.35 6.45
CA ALA A 116 -8.96 -5.80 5.74
C ALA A 116 -9.24 -7.07 4.91
N ALA A 117 -10.12 -7.97 5.37
CA ALA A 117 -10.48 -9.17 4.62
C ALA A 117 -11.16 -8.85 3.29
N ASP A 118 -12.02 -7.84 3.27
CA ASP A 118 -12.75 -7.39 2.08
C ASP A 118 -11.80 -6.86 1.00
N GLU A 119 -10.66 -6.28 1.42
CA GLU A 119 -9.70 -5.66 0.53
C GLU A 119 -8.53 -6.59 0.15
N LEU A 120 -7.99 -7.33 1.12
CA LEU A 120 -6.79 -8.15 0.98
C LEU A 120 -7.09 -9.53 0.39
N ALA A 121 -8.13 -10.23 0.86
CA ALA A 121 -8.34 -11.62 0.47
C ALA A 121 -8.58 -11.80 -1.04
N PRO A 122 -9.42 -10.98 -1.72
CA PRO A 122 -9.63 -11.13 -3.16
C PRO A 122 -8.38 -10.87 -3.99
N ARG A 123 -7.60 -9.85 -3.64
CA ARG A 123 -6.38 -9.49 -4.38
C ARG A 123 -5.24 -10.46 -4.10
N LEU A 124 -5.10 -10.95 -2.87
CA LEU A 124 -4.14 -12.00 -2.55
C LEU A 124 -4.49 -13.30 -3.27
N ALA A 125 -5.78 -13.65 -3.35
CA ALA A 125 -6.21 -14.82 -4.11
C ALA A 125 -5.87 -14.68 -5.60
N ALA A 126 -6.12 -13.51 -6.18
CA ALA A 126 -5.75 -13.23 -7.57
C ALA A 126 -4.23 -13.32 -7.80
N HIS A 127 -3.41 -12.75 -6.90
CA HIS A 127 -1.95 -12.81 -6.95
C HIS A 127 -1.44 -14.26 -6.93
N LEU A 128 -2.01 -15.09 -6.06
CA LEU A 128 -1.61 -16.49 -5.89
C LEU A 128 -2.22 -17.46 -6.93
N GLY A 129 -3.14 -16.99 -7.78
CA GLY A 129 -3.98 -17.88 -8.60
C GLY A 129 -4.83 -18.85 -7.75
N ALA A 130 -5.15 -18.43 -6.52
CA ALA A 130 -5.80 -19.25 -5.52
C ALA A 130 -7.34 -19.25 -5.65
N LEU A 131 -7.97 -20.28 -5.09
CA LEU A 131 -9.40 -20.27 -4.83
C LEU A 131 -9.70 -19.30 -3.68
N LEU A 132 -10.69 -18.42 -3.86
CA LEU A 132 -11.17 -17.53 -2.81
C LEU A 132 -12.46 -18.08 -2.19
N VAL A 133 -12.46 -18.30 -0.87
CA VAL A 133 -13.66 -18.64 -0.10
C VAL A 133 -13.98 -17.51 0.87
N ARG A 134 -15.11 -16.86 0.67
CA ARG A 134 -15.56 -15.76 1.54
C ARG A 134 -16.40 -16.33 2.67
N ARG A 135 -16.15 -15.88 3.90
CA ARG A 135 -16.83 -16.26 5.13
C ARG A 135 -16.86 -17.78 5.29
N GLY A 136 -15.67 -18.37 5.17
CA GLY A 136 -15.47 -19.79 5.29
C GLY A 136 -15.66 -20.24 6.73
N GLU A 137 -16.43 -21.30 6.92
CA GLU A 137 -16.54 -22.00 8.19
C GLU A 137 -15.92 -23.39 8.06
N LEU A 138 -15.09 -23.76 9.03
CA LEU A 138 -14.51 -25.09 9.11
C LEU A 138 -15.52 -26.02 9.77
N ALA A 139 -16.02 -27.00 9.03
CA ALA A 139 -16.81 -28.07 9.61
C ALA A 139 -15.96 -28.91 10.59
N PRO A 140 -16.56 -29.45 11.68
CA PRO A 140 -15.86 -30.39 12.56
C PRO A 140 -15.50 -31.68 11.81
N ALA A 141 -14.29 -32.18 12.09
CA ALA A 141 -13.64 -33.36 11.50
C ALA A 141 -14.55 -34.62 11.45
N PRO A 142 -14.31 -35.60 10.55
CA PRO A 142 -13.00 -36.01 10.00
C PRO A 142 -12.59 -35.35 8.69
N ARG A 143 -13.50 -34.68 7.98
CA ARG A 143 -13.18 -33.95 6.76
C ARG A 143 -13.39 -32.48 7.00
N LEU A 144 -12.41 -31.70 6.58
CA LEU A 144 -12.45 -30.28 6.75
C LEU A 144 -13.18 -29.70 5.54
N THR A 145 -14.49 -29.58 5.68
CA THR A 145 -15.31 -28.89 4.69
C THR A 145 -15.29 -27.41 5.00
N LEU A 146 -14.86 -26.60 4.04
CA LEU A 146 -15.07 -25.16 4.07
C LEU A 146 -16.44 -24.84 3.51
N LEU A 147 -17.36 -24.39 4.37
CA LEU A 147 -18.68 -23.94 3.94
C LEU A 147 -18.61 -22.46 3.57
N GLY A 148 -18.62 -22.16 2.28
CA GLY A 148 -18.74 -20.77 1.82
C GLY A 148 -20.16 -20.24 2.08
N ARG A 149 -20.30 -19.10 2.76
CA ARG A 149 -21.61 -18.43 2.92
C ARG A 149 -21.99 -17.69 1.64
N GLY A 150 -22.62 -18.39 0.71
CA GLY A 150 -23.23 -17.84 -0.51
C GLY A 150 -24.61 -18.46 -0.76
N PRO A 151 -25.32 -18.05 -1.83
CA PRO A 151 -26.61 -18.64 -2.21
C PRO A 151 -26.50 -20.14 -2.56
N ARG A 152 -25.27 -20.64 -2.74
CA ARG A 152 -24.95 -22.06 -2.84
C ARG A 152 -23.75 -22.32 -1.92
N PRO A 153 -23.92 -23.02 -0.79
CA PRO A 153 -22.78 -23.45 0.00
C PRO A 153 -21.88 -24.32 -0.88
N GLN A 154 -20.62 -23.92 -0.99
CA GLN A 154 -19.60 -24.74 -1.62
C GLN A 154 -18.98 -25.59 -0.52
N GLU A 155 -18.86 -26.89 -0.78
CA GLU A 155 -18.09 -27.82 0.04
C GLU A 155 -16.78 -28.09 -0.71
N ILE A 156 -15.66 -27.86 -0.04
CA ILE A 156 -14.33 -28.06 -0.59
C ILE A 156 -13.64 -29.08 0.29
N ASP A 157 -13.24 -30.19 -0.31
CA ASP A 157 -12.36 -31.16 0.34
C ASP A 157 -10.92 -30.63 0.23
N LEU A 158 -10.24 -30.48 1.36
CA LEU A 158 -8.88 -29.95 1.38
C LEU A 158 -7.86 -30.96 0.85
N ASP A 159 -8.18 -32.25 0.86
CA ASP A 159 -7.31 -33.29 0.30
C ASP A 159 -7.24 -33.18 -1.24
N ASP A 160 -8.25 -32.57 -1.87
CA ASP A 160 -8.38 -32.39 -3.31
C ASP A 160 -7.97 -30.98 -3.79
N LEU A 161 -7.26 -30.22 -2.96
CA LEU A 161 -6.86 -28.85 -3.28
C LEU A 161 -5.76 -28.84 -4.35
N ASP A 162 -6.12 -28.53 -5.60
CA ASP A 162 -5.21 -28.47 -6.75
C ASP A 162 -4.45 -27.13 -6.90
N ARG A 163 -4.87 -26.13 -6.14
CA ARG A 163 -4.32 -24.76 -6.12
C ARG A 163 -4.37 -24.21 -4.71
N ALA A 164 -3.61 -23.14 -4.45
CA ALA A 164 -3.69 -22.46 -3.15
C ALA A 164 -5.12 -22.01 -2.83
N LEU A 165 -5.43 -21.87 -1.55
CA LEU A 165 -6.71 -21.40 -1.05
C LEU A 165 -6.49 -20.14 -0.21
N VAL A 166 -7.27 -19.11 -0.47
CA VAL A 166 -7.38 -17.93 0.40
C VAL A 166 -8.80 -17.91 0.95
N PHE A 167 -8.97 -17.83 2.26
CA PHE A 167 -10.31 -17.65 2.82
C PHE A 167 -10.32 -16.69 4.01
N ASP A 168 -11.42 -15.94 4.12
CA ASP A 168 -11.68 -15.14 5.32
C ASP A 168 -12.46 -15.96 6.35
N SER A 169 -11.94 -15.99 7.58
CA SER A 169 -12.53 -16.79 8.65
C SER A 169 -13.61 -16.00 9.37
N SER A 170 -14.89 -16.36 9.12
CA SER A 170 -16.03 -15.79 9.86
C SER A 170 -16.38 -16.59 11.11
N ALA A 171 -15.51 -17.49 11.57
CA ALA A 171 -15.78 -18.38 12.69
C ALA A 171 -16.35 -17.59 13.88
N THR A 172 -17.55 -17.92 14.31
CA THR A 172 -18.23 -17.25 15.43
C THR A 172 -17.67 -17.71 16.77
N GLU A 173 -17.20 -18.95 16.85
CA GLU A 173 -16.67 -19.54 18.08
C GLU A 173 -15.15 -19.74 17.97
N ALA A 174 -14.43 -19.13 18.91
CA ALA A 174 -13.04 -19.43 19.15
C ALA A 174 -12.97 -20.78 19.90
N ALA A 175 -12.76 -21.88 19.19
CA ALA A 175 -12.20 -23.04 19.88
C ALA A 175 -10.84 -22.62 20.46
N GLU A 176 -10.56 -22.96 21.71
CA GLU A 176 -9.26 -22.68 22.31
C GLU A 176 -8.16 -23.38 21.52
N ALA A 177 -7.42 -22.63 20.72
CA ALA A 177 -6.18 -23.12 20.15
C ALA A 177 -5.10 -23.06 21.22
N ARG A 178 -4.40 -24.18 21.40
CA ARG A 178 -3.27 -24.28 22.32
C ARG A 178 -2.05 -24.64 21.50
N GLY A 179 -1.02 -23.80 21.60
CA GLY A 179 0.31 -24.05 21.08
C GLY A 179 1.32 -24.26 22.18
N ASP A 180 2.49 -24.76 21.80
CA ASP A 180 3.68 -24.64 22.62
C ASP A 180 4.14 -23.17 22.66
N ALA A 181 4.83 -22.77 23.73
CA ALA A 181 5.24 -21.38 23.93
C ALA A 181 6.38 -20.92 23.00
N ASP A 182 6.93 -21.82 22.19
CA ASP A 182 8.16 -21.61 21.43
C ASP A 182 7.86 -21.52 19.93
N ALA A 183 7.44 -20.34 19.46
CA ALA A 183 7.35 -20.06 18.02
C ALA A 183 8.69 -19.56 17.47
N GLU A 184 9.06 -20.03 16.28
CA GLU A 184 10.19 -19.48 15.53
C GLU A 184 9.85 -18.08 15.02
N ILE A 185 10.71 -17.08 15.25
CA ILE A 185 10.49 -15.71 14.75
C ILE A 185 11.35 -15.50 13.50
N LEU A 186 10.71 -15.20 12.38
CA LEU A 186 11.37 -14.85 11.13
C LEU A 186 11.18 -13.36 10.87
N LEU A 187 12.28 -12.64 10.62
CA LEU A 187 12.19 -11.29 10.10
C LEU A 187 12.34 -11.33 8.60
N LEU A 188 11.31 -10.86 7.90
CA LEU A 188 11.36 -10.65 6.47
C LEU A 188 11.37 -9.17 6.16
N ALA A 189 12.52 -8.70 5.69
CA ALA A 189 12.62 -7.36 5.12
C ALA A 189 12.08 -7.39 3.69
N VAL A 190 10.88 -6.86 3.46
CA VAL A 190 10.34 -6.68 2.11
C VAL A 190 10.76 -5.29 1.65
N ASP A 191 12.05 -5.10 1.46
CA ASP A 191 12.58 -3.76 1.21
C ASP A 191 12.21 -3.25 -0.20
N ARG A 192 11.91 -4.14 -1.16
CA ARG A 192 11.65 -3.74 -2.55
C ARG A 192 10.79 -4.77 -3.30
N PRO A 193 9.98 -4.35 -4.29
CA PRO A 193 9.53 -5.26 -5.34
C PRO A 193 10.73 -5.65 -6.21
N GLY A 194 11.32 -6.82 -5.94
CA GLY A 194 12.33 -7.42 -6.83
C GLY A 194 13.30 -8.42 -6.20
N ASP A 195 13.59 -8.35 -4.89
CA ASP A 195 14.49 -9.32 -4.24
C ASP A 195 14.28 -9.33 -2.72
N PRO A 196 13.33 -10.13 -2.19
CA PRO A 196 13.16 -10.24 -0.75
C PRO A 196 14.23 -11.17 -0.17
N ALA A 197 15.18 -10.60 0.59
CA ALA A 197 16.15 -11.39 1.33
C ALA A 197 15.53 -11.88 2.65
N LEU A 198 15.25 -13.18 2.74
CA LEU A 198 14.78 -13.79 3.99
C LEU A 198 15.95 -13.97 4.95
N ARG A 199 15.86 -13.36 6.14
CA ARG A 199 16.85 -13.55 7.19
C ARG A 199 16.23 -14.35 8.33
N LEU A 200 16.69 -15.59 8.50
CA LEU A 200 16.35 -16.40 9.67
C LEU A 200 17.08 -15.81 10.89
N VAL A 201 16.34 -15.45 11.94
CA VAL A 201 16.90 -15.04 13.24
C VAL A 201 16.50 -16.12 14.24
N PRO A 202 17.43 -16.99 14.70
CA PRO A 202 17.09 -18.01 15.67
C PRO A 202 16.61 -17.37 16.98
N ALA A 203 15.53 -17.89 17.56
CA ALA A 203 15.11 -17.51 18.90
C ALA A 203 16.22 -17.86 19.91
N GLY A 204 16.84 -16.84 20.51
CA GLY A 204 17.84 -17.00 21.58
C GLY A 204 19.33 -16.94 21.19
N ALA A 205 19.70 -16.48 20.00
CA ALA A 205 21.11 -16.29 19.64
C ALA A 205 21.73 -15.05 20.36
N PRO A 206 22.95 -15.15 20.94
CA PRO A 206 23.64 -14.01 21.55
C PRO A 206 24.08 -12.96 20.51
N LEU A 207 23.99 -11.70 20.94
CA LEU A 207 24.20 -10.47 20.17
C LEU A 207 25.69 -10.16 19.95
N ASP A 208 26.34 -10.74 18.94
CA ASP A 208 27.63 -10.24 18.45
C ASP A 208 27.68 -10.30 16.91
N GLY A 209 27.79 -9.13 16.28
CA GLY A 209 27.73 -8.98 14.81
C GLY A 209 29.10 -9.02 14.14
N PRO A 210 29.25 -9.62 12.93
CA PRO A 210 30.41 -9.42 12.09
C PRO A 210 30.25 -8.21 11.16
N THR A 211 31.31 -7.40 11.08
CA THR A 211 31.49 -6.33 10.10
C THR A 211 31.81 -6.93 8.73
N THR A 212 31.08 -6.51 7.69
CA THR A 212 31.49 -6.76 6.30
C THR A 212 31.58 -5.46 5.52
N ARG A 213 32.62 -5.39 4.70
CA ARG A 213 33.14 -4.25 3.95
C ARG A 213 32.66 -4.39 2.50
N THR A 214 32.01 -3.38 1.96
CA THR A 214 31.57 -3.33 0.56
C THR A 214 32.59 -2.59 -0.30
N GLU A 215 33.00 -3.20 -1.41
CA GLU A 215 33.69 -2.52 -2.53
C GLU A 215 32.67 -2.10 -3.61
N PRO A 216 32.91 -1.00 -4.35
CA PRO A 216 31.99 -0.49 -5.36
C PRO A 216 32.22 -1.13 -6.73
N GLY A 217 31.12 -1.60 -7.36
CA GLY A 217 31.11 -2.11 -8.73
C GLY A 217 30.61 -1.08 -9.74
N GLU A 218 31.38 -0.92 -10.81
CA GLU A 218 31.21 -0.12 -12.02
C GLU A 218 29.92 -0.39 -12.81
N GLY A 219 29.45 0.65 -13.52
CA GLY A 219 28.16 0.67 -14.23
C GLY A 219 28.16 0.16 -15.67
N ASP A 220 26.96 0.10 -16.22
CA ASP A 220 26.60 -0.05 -17.63
C ASP A 220 25.10 0.33 -17.71
N GLY A 221 24.52 1.04 -18.68
CA GLY A 221 24.88 1.30 -20.05
C GLY A 221 23.56 1.67 -20.75
N ASP A 222 23.55 2.87 -21.32
CA ASP A 222 22.46 3.68 -21.83
C ASP A 222 21.51 3.02 -22.87
N ARG A 223 20.18 3.24 -22.74
CA ARG A 223 19.18 3.08 -23.83
C ARG A 223 18.02 4.07 -23.65
N ALA A 224 18.23 5.33 -23.97
CA ALA A 224 17.18 6.36 -24.03
C ALA A 224 16.46 6.38 -25.40
N GLY A 225 15.15 6.16 -25.40
CA GLY A 225 14.24 6.46 -26.51
C GLY A 225 13.60 7.84 -26.34
N THR A 226 13.46 8.58 -27.43
CA THR A 226 12.92 9.96 -27.43
C THR A 226 11.39 9.97 -27.44
N LEU A 227 10.75 10.63 -26.47
CA LEU A 227 9.32 10.96 -26.48
C LEU A 227 9.12 12.41 -26.00
N GLY A 228 8.15 13.11 -26.58
CA GLY A 228 7.95 14.55 -26.38
C GLY A 228 6.60 14.92 -25.76
N ARG A 229 6.68 15.92 -24.86
CA ARG A 229 5.69 16.97 -24.43
C ARG A 229 4.67 16.68 -23.30
N ALA A 230 4.63 17.66 -22.37
CA ALA A 230 3.60 18.11 -21.40
C ALA A 230 3.41 17.39 -20.03
N VAL A 231 4.03 17.96 -18.98
CA VAL A 231 4.04 17.56 -17.54
C VAL A 231 2.67 17.91 -16.92
N VAL A 232 2.12 17.26 -15.87
CA VAL A 232 0.79 17.54 -15.24
C VAL A 232 0.88 17.48 -13.70
N THR A 233 -0.10 17.89 -12.88
CA THR A 233 -0.03 17.97 -11.39
C THR A 233 -1.46 17.76 -10.87
N LEU A 234 -1.75 17.30 -9.65
CA LEU A 234 -3.09 17.08 -9.02
C LEU A 234 -3.06 17.53 -7.53
N ALA A 235 -4.15 17.90 -6.83
CA ALA A 235 -4.11 18.34 -5.39
C ALA A 235 -5.35 17.88 -4.57
N LEU A 236 -5.19 17.24 -3.38
CA LEU A 236 -6.26 16.72 -2.46
C LEU A 236 -5.87 16.64 -0.95
N THR A 237 -6.67 17.10 0.01
CA THR A 237 -6.21 17.63 1.32
C THR A 237 -5.85 16.69 2.53
N GLY A 238 -4.75 16.99 3.28
CA GLY A 238 -4.57 17.00 4.77
C GLY A 238 -3.11 17.06 5.43
N ALA A 239 -2.68 18.22 6.00
CA ALA A 239 -1.53 18.63 6.91
C ALA A 239 0.03 18.43 6.66
N GLY A 240 0.81 19.51 6.38
CA GLY A 240 2.24 19.82 6.69
C GLY A 240 3.32 20.18 5.61
N ALA A 241 3.68 21.48 5.46
CA ALA A 241 4.99 22.14 5.15
C ALA A 241 5.99 21.71 4.02
N GLU A 242 6.07 20.47 3.54
CA GLU A 242 7.11 20.04 2.56
C GLU A 242 6.85 20.50 1.10
N VAL A 243 5.64 21.04 0.91
CA VAL A 243 4.91 21.28 -0.34
C VAL A 243 5.50 22.35 -1.25
N VAL A 244 6.05 23.37 -0.60
CA VAL A 244 6.53 24.57 -1.26
C VAL A 244 7.87 24.33 -1.97
N ALA A 245 8.65 23.36 -1.50
CA ALA A 245 9.98 23.05 -2.04
C ALA A 245 9.91 22.37 -3.41
N LEU A 246 9.03 21.38 -3.59
CA LEU A 246 8.89 20.64 -4.84
C LEU A 246 8.31 21.50 -5.98
N SER A 247 7.28 22.30 -5.69
CA SER A 247 6.68 23.23 -6.66
C SER A 247 7.68 24.31 -7.08
N ALA A 248 8.45 24.86 -6.13
CA ALA A 248 9.52 25.80 -6.43
C ALA A 248 10.64 25.16 -7.28
N MET A 249 10.97 23.89 -7.06
CA MET A 249 11.99 23.17 -7.84
C MET A 249 11.55 22.85 -9.27
N ALA A 250 10.29 22.47 -9.50
CA ALA A 250 9.73 22.24 -10.83
C ALA A 250 9.54 23.58 -11.59
N GLY A 251 8.99 24.59 -10.91
CA GLY A 251 8.72 25.92 -11.45
C GLY A 251 9.95 26.75 -11.79
N ALA A 252 11.02 26.66 -11.00
CA ALA A 252 12.23 27.44 -11.22
C ALA A 252 13.06 26.96 -12.43
N ARG A 253 12.77 25.78 -12.99
CA ARG A 253 13.68 25.11 -13.93
C ARG A 253 13.13 24.94 -15.35
N ASP A 254 11.82 24.75 -15.52
CA ASP A 254 11.18 24.73 -16.85
C ASP A 254 9.74 25.27 -16.78
N PRO A 255 9.59 26.59 -16.57
CA PRO A 255 8.29 27.21 -16.38
C PRO A 255 7.40 27.03 -17.61
N GLY A 256 6.13 26.70 -17.38
CA GLY A 256 5.16 26.52 -18.45
C GLY A 256 5.06 25.10 -19.03
N ARG A 257 5.90 24.15 -18.62
CA ARG A 257 5.86 22.79 -19.17
C ARG A 257 4.98 21.81 -18.42
N TRP A 258 4.45 22.22 -17.26
CA TRP A 258 3.65 21.40 -16.36
C TRP A 258 2.24 21.89 -16.15
N VAL A 259 1.28 20.97 -16.14
CA VAL A 259 -0.12 21.21 -15.79
C VAL A 259 -0.21 21.04 -14.28
N ALA A 260 -1.11 21.72 -13.61
CA ALA A 260 -1.61 21.32 -12.32
C ALA A 260 -3.08 21.10 -12.41
N ILE A 261 -3.58 20.22 -11.56
CA ILE A 261 -4.96 19.85 -11.45
C ILE A 261 -5.21 19.88 -9.95
N ALA A 262 -6.42 20.14 -9.50
CA ALA A 262 -6.74 20.18 -8.08
C ALA A 262 -8.22 19.85 -7.88
N GLY A 263 -8.54 19.06 -6.87
CA GLY A 263 -9.92 18.74 -6.48
C GLY A 263 -10.16 19.04 -5.00
N GLY A 264 -11.42 18.99 -4.58
CA GLY A 264 -11.78 19.16 -3.17
C GLY A 264 -11.82 20.62 -2.67
N PRO A 265 -11.94 20.82 -1.35
CA PRO A 265 -12.24 22.12 -0.75
C PRO A 265 -11.09 23.14 -0.88
N ASP A 266 -9.84 22.70 -0.75
CA ASP A 266 -8.68 23.61 -0.78
C ASP A 266 -8.03 23.77 -2.16
N ARG A 267 -8.71 23.30 -3.23
CA ARG A 267 -8.17 23.33 -4.60
C ARG A 267 -7.74 24.72 -5.07
N THR A 268 -8.41 25.78 -4.60
CA THR A 268 -8.05 27.17 -4.94
C THR A 268 -6.65 27.54 -4.42
N GLY A 269 -6.31 27.12 -3.20
CA GLY A 269 -4.99 27.37 -2.61
C GLY A 269 -3.88 26.63 -3.35
N ALA A 270 -4.14 25.36 -3.70
CA ALA A 270 -3.21 24.53 -4.48
C ALA A 270 -2.94 25.10 -5.88
N LEU A 271 -3.99 25.50 -6.61
CA LEU A 271 -3.83 26.11 -7.93
C LEU A 271 -3.13 27.47 -7.86
N ALA A 272 -3.35 28.26 -6.80
CA ALA A 272 -2.63 29.51 -6.59
C ALA A 272 -1.13 29.28 -6.32
N ALA A 273 -0.78 28.29 -5.49
CA ALA A 273 0.61 27.89 -5.27
C ALA A 273 1.26 27.37 -6.56
N ALA A 274 0.55 26.56 -7.34
CA ALA A 274 1.04 26.07 -8.63
C ALA A 274 1.23 27.19 -9.66
N SER A 275 0.33 28.17 -9.67
CA SER A 275 0.47 29.39 -10.48
C SER A 275 1.68 30.22 -10.07
N ALA A 276 1.92 30.37 -8.76
CA ALA A 276 3.10 31.07 -8.24
C ALA A 276 4.41 30.35 -8.61
N ALA A 277 4.34 29.02 -8.73
CA ALA A 277 5.39 28.17 -9.25
C ALA A 277 5.43 28.08 -10.79
N GLN A 278 4.69 28.93 -11.52
CA GLN A 278 4.75 29.01 -12.98
C GLN A 278 4.37 27.70 -13.71
N ALA A 279 3.33 27.01 -13.24
CA ALA A 279 2.65 25.99 -14.05
C ALA A 279 2.27 26.55 -15.43
N GLY A 280 2.31 25.72 -16.47
CA GLY A 280 1.83 26.08 -17.80
C GLY A 280 0.33 25.96 -17.98
N ARG A 281 -0.28 25.01 -17.25
CA ARG A 281 -1.73 24.82 -17.25
C ARG A 281 -2.21 24.54 -15.83
N LEU A 282 -3.43 24.93 -15.51
CA LEU A 282 -4.09 24.70 -14.24
C LEU A 282 -5.46 24.11 -14.54
N VAL A 283 -5.88 23.07 -13.85
CA VAL A 283 -7.11 22.33 -14.09
C VAL A 283 -7.85 22.20 -12.76
N ASP A 284 -9.00 22.83 -12.69
CA ASP A 284 -9.85 22.84 -11.52
C ASP A 284 -10.86 21.69 -11.65
N LEU A 285 -10.76 20.65 -10.81
CA LEU A 285 -11.74 19.57 -10.77
C LEU A 285 -12.94 20.04 -9.95
N VAL A 286 -14.01 20.37 -10.66
CA VAL A 286 -15.25 20.86 -10.07
C VAL A 286 -16.15 19.66 -9.78
N ASP A 287 -16.01 19.14 -8.56
CA ASP A 287 -16.85 18.08 -8.00
C ASP A 287 -17.14 18.44 -6.52
N ASP A 288 -18.39 18.82 -6.25
CA ASP A 288 -18.82 19.25 -4.91
C ASP A 288 -18.70 18.11 -3.88
N ASP A 289 -18.78 16.86 -4.34
CA ASP A 289 -18.69 15.67 -3.49
C ASP A 289 -17.25 15.14 -3.37
N PHE A 290 -16.25 15.80 -3.96
CA PHE A 290 -14.91 15.22 -4.08
C PHE A 290 -14.34 14.81 -2.71
N GLY A 291 -14.48 15.67 -1.70
CA GLY A 291 -14.01 15.42 -0.33
C GLY A 291 -14.79 14.34 0.41
N GLU A 292 -16.01 14.03 -0.02
CA GLU A 292 -16.85 12.98 0.57
C GLU A 292 -16.53 11.58 0.01
N ARG A 293 -15.76 11.50 -1.08
CA ARG A 293 -15.38 10.22 -1.69
C ARG A 293 -14.33 9.49 -0.84
N ASP A 294 -14.38 8.17 -0.88
CA ASP A 294 -13.29 7.31 -0.45
C ASP A 294 -12.07 7.48 -1.39
N TYR A 295 -10.91 6.99 -0.95
CA TYR A 295 -9.66 7.17 -1.67
C TYR A 295 -9.72 6.63 -3.11
N LEU A 296 -10.48 5.56 -3.35
CA LEU A 296 -10.59 4.95 -4.66
C LEU A 296 -11.47 5.78 -5.59
N GLY A 297 -12.58 6.32 -5.09
CA GLY A 297 -13.42 7.27 -5.82
C GLY A 297 -12.64 8.53 -6.20
N GLN A 298 -11.81 9.05 -5.29
CA GLN A 298 -10.90 10.15 -5.60
C GLN A 298 -9.87 9.76 -6.66
N ALA A 299 -9.22 8.60 -6.52
CA ALA A 299 -8.25 8.08 -7.48
C ALA A 299 -8.85 7.89 -8.89
N GLN A 300 -10.12 7.48 -9.00
CA GLN A 300 -10.81 7.33 -10.29
C GLN A 300 -11.00 8.65 -11.02
N VAL A 301 -11.40 9.71 -10.30
CA VAL A 301 -11.55 11.06 -10.88
C VAL A 301 -10.20 11.60 -11.34
N VAL A 302 -9.19 11.46 -10.49
CA VAL A 302 -7.81 11.87 -10.73
C VAL A 302 -7.21 11.13 -11.93
N ALA A 303 -7.37 9.80 -12.00
CA ALA A 303 -6.92 8.98 -13.12
C ALA A 303 -7.60 9.35 -14.46
N ALA A 304 -8.90 9.69 -14.44
CA ALA A 304 -9.59 10.17 -15.62
C ALA A 304 -9.04 11.52 -16.10
N ALA A 305 -8.76 12.44 -15.18
CA ALA A 305 -8.13 13.72 -15.50
C ALA A 305 -6.71 13.53 -16.08
N ILE A 306 -5.89 12.63 -15.52
CA ILE A 306 -4.55 12.29 -16.03
C ILE A 306 -4.63 11.70 -17.44
N ARG A 307 -5.58 10.79 -17.70
CA ARG A 307 -5.80 10.24 -19.05
C ARG A 307 -6.17 11.33 -20.06
N ARG A 308 -7.01 12.29 -19.65
CA ARG A 308 -7.44 13.41 -20.50
C ARG A 308 -6.30 14.41 -20.77
N THR A 309 -5.41 14.64 -19.80
CA THR A 309 -4.23 15.50 -20.02
C THR A 309 -3.15 14.83 -20.86
N GLY A 310 -3.10 13.50 -20.88
CA GLY A 310 -2.09 12.72 -21.61
C GLY A 310 -0.73 12.64 -20.93
N GLY A 311 -0.68 12.79 -19.59
CA GLY A 311 0.59 12.78 -18.86
C GLY A 311 1.26 11.40 -18.78
N GLU A 312 2.60 11.36 -18.79
CA GLU A 312 3.38 10.12 -18.90
C GLU A 312 4.00 9.62 -17.59
N VAL A 313 4.45 10.46 -16.66
CA VAL A 313 4.85 10.01 -15.30
C VAL A 313 3.82 10.51 -14.31
N VAL A 314 3.64 9.97 -13.10
CA VAL A 314 2.74 10.50 -12.06
C VAL A 314 3.42 10.36 -10.70
N VAL A 315 3.57 11.46 -10.00
CA VAL A 315 4.04 11.57 -8.63
C VAL A 315 2.81 11.79 -7.79
N ALA A 316 2.70 11.14 -6.65
CA ALA A 316 1.67 11.39 -5.67
C ALA A 316 2.37 11.43 -4.32
N ASP A 317 2.04 12.41 -3.48
CA ASP A 317 2.59 12.54 -2.13
C ASP A 317 1.80 11.71 -1.10
N ASP A 318 0.49 11.55 -1.30
CA ASP A 318 -0.33 10.62 -0.53
C ASP A 318 -0.04 9.19 -1.04
N PRO A 319 0.54 8.32 -0.20
CA PRO A 319 0.93 6.97 -0.62
C PRO A 319 -0.28 6.07 -0.91
N VAL A 320 -1.43 6.32 -0.28
CA VAL A 320 -2.67 5.55 -0.50
C VAL A 320 -3.26 5.91 -1.87
N LEU A 321 -3.33 7.20 -2.18
CA LEU A 321 -3.74 7.69 -3.49
C LEU A 321 -2.75 7.26 -4.57
N ALA A 322 -1.44 7.32 -4.31
CA ALA A 322 -0.40 6.83 -5.21
C ALA A 322 -0.61 5.35 -5.56
N GLY A 323 -0.87 4.50 -4.56
CA GLY A 323 -1.15 3.09 -4.75
C GLY A 323 -2.41 2.86 -5.61
N ALA A 324 -3.51 3.56 -5.30
CA ALA A 324 -4.74 3.45 -6.05
C ALA A 324 -4.62 3.96 -7.50
N LEU A 325 -3.85 5.04 -7.73
CA LEU A 325 -3.57 5.53 -9.08
C LEU A 325 -2.70 4.55 -9.87
N ALA A 326 -1.73 3.91 -9.22
CA ALA A 326 -0.89 2.90 -9.87
C ALA A 326 -1.73 1.73 -10.39
N GLU A 327 -2.69 1.27 -9.59
CA GLU A 327 -3.65 0.23 -9.95
C GLU A 327 -4.53 0.68 -11.13
N LEU A 328 -5.10 1.89 -11.07
CA LEU A 328 -6.08 2.38 -12.06
C LEU A 328 -5.49 2.81 -13.41
N LEU A 329 -4.22 3.17 -13.45
CA LEU A 329 -3.56 3.62 -14.68
C LEU A 329 -2.92 2.48 -15.46
N GLU A 330 -2.74 1.29 -14.86
CA GLU A 330 -2.23 0.05 -15.49
C GLU A 330 -0.97 0.23 -16.37
N ARG A 331 -0.17 1.29 -16.14
CA ARG A 331 0.93 1.68 -17.03
C ARG A 331 2.29 1.82 -16.33
N GLY A 332 2.38 1.52 -15.03
CA GLY A 332 3.64 1.68 -14.28
C GLY A 332 4.14 3.13 -14.18
N LEU A 333 3.29 4.10 -14.51
CA LEU A 333 3.63 5.52 -14.57
C LEU A 333 3.66 6.19 -13.19
N VAL A 334 3.16 5.51 -12.15
CA VAL A 334 2.99 6.09 -10.81
C VAL A 334 4.16 5.72 -9.93
N THR A 335 4.86 6.74 -9.42
CA THR A 335 6.02 6.60 -8.55
C THR A 335 5.76 7.36 -7.27
N GLY A 336 5.67 6.66 -6.14
CA GLY A 336 5.83 7.30 -4.84
C GLY A 336 7.24 7.88 -4.78
N VAL A 337 7.37 9.16 -4.48
CA VAL A 337 8.65 9.87 -4.58
C VAL A 337 9.23 10.04 -3.19
N THR A 338 10.45 9.55 -2.99
CA THR A 338 11.23 9.75 -1.76
C THR A 338 12.26 10.86 -1.93
N GLY A 339 12.53 11.32 -3.15
CA GLY A 339 13.38 12.47 -3.42
C GLY A 339 13.26 12.95 -4.88
N LEU A 340 13.48 14.25 -5.12
CA LEU A 340 13.60 14.81 -6.46
C LEU A 340 14.94 15.50 -6.62
N GLY A 341 15.63 15.20 -7.72
CA GLY A 341 16.90 15.80 -8.12
C GLY A 341 16.90 16.17 -9.60
N HIS A 342 18.03 16.71 -10.08
CA HIS A 342 18.23 16.93 -11.52
C HIS A 342 19.64 16.46 -11.88
N GLY A 343 19.75 15.65 -12.93
CA GLY A 343 21.01 15.24 -13.53
C GLY A 343 21.27 16.01 -14.82
N ALA A 344 22.41 15.77 -15.47
CA ALA A 344 22.68 16.33 -16.79
C ALA A 344 21.63 15.91 -17.84
N ASP A 345 20.95 14.79 -17.61
CA ASP A 345 20.09 14.13 -18.60
C ASP A 345 18.58 14.28 -18.35
N GLY A 346 18.12 14.84 -17.21
CA GLY A 346 16.68 15.01 -16.94
C GLY A 346 16.30 15.14 -15.46
N LEU A 347 14.98 15.11 -15.19
CA LEU A 347 14.46 15.11 -13.83
C LEU A 347 14.75 13.76 -13.18
N ARG A 348 15.48 13.78 -12.08
CA ARG A 348 15.78 12.62 -11.26
C ARG A 348 14.65 12.45 -10.25
N ILE A 349 13.92 11.36 -10.32
CA ILE A 349 12.87 11.00 -9.38
C ILE A 349 13.36 9.81 -8.59
N ASP A 350 13.76 10.05 -7.35
CA ASP A 350 14.16 9.00 -6.43
C ASP A 350 12.90 8.39 -5.78
N ARG A 351 12.80 7.06 -5.88
CA ARG A 351 11.77 6.20 -5.29
C ARG A 351 12.48 5.10 -4.51
N GLY A 352 12.62 5.30 -3.21
CA GLY A 352 13.50 4.48 -2.39
C GLY A 352 14.94 4.59 -2.90
N ASP A 353 15.51 3.46 -3.30
CA ASP A 353 16.85 3.34 -3.91
C ASP A 353 16.86 3.56 -5.43
N ARG A 354 15.68 3.57 -6.07
CA ARG A 354 15.58 3.68 -7.52
C ARG A 354 15.59 5.14 -7.91
N THR A 355 16.47 5.45 -8.82
CA THR A 355 16.49 6.73 -9.49
C THR A 355 15.87 6.58 -10.86
N LEU A 356 14.74 7.23 -11.08
CA LEU A 356 14.13 7.33 -12.39
C LEU A 356 14.58 8.63 -13.03
N LEU A 357 15.13 8.54 -14.23
CA LEU A 357 15.41 9.71 -15.05
C LEU A 357 14.20 9.92 -15.96
N ALA A 358 13.40 10.92 -15.63
CA ALA A 358 12.34 11.38 -16.49
C ALA A 358 12.94 12.33 -17.53
N HIS A 359 13.10 11.81 -18.74
CA HIS A 359 13.48 12.58 -19.93
C HIS A 359 12.25 13.21 -20.63
N GLY A 360 11.05 12.94 -20.10
CA GLY A 360 9.74 13.31 -20.64
C GLY A 360 8.79 13.89 -19.58
N PRO A 361 7.50 14.06 -19.90
CA PRO A 361 6.56 14.75 -19.04
C PRO A 361 6.23 14.02 -17.73
N VAL A 362 6.34 14.75 -16.62
CA VAL A 362 6.08 14.28 -15.27
C VAL A 362 4.71 14.73 -14.79
N VAL A 363 3.86 13.85 -14.29
CA VAL A 363 2.64 14.22 -13.57
C VAL A 363 3.00 14.29 -12.09
N LEU A 364 2.47 15.24 -11.32
CA LEU A 364 2.63 15.35 -9.86
C LEU A 364 1.28 15.54 -9.16
N ALA A 365 0.52 14.50 -8.90
CA ALA A 365 -0.47 14.49 -7.82
C ALA A 365 0.13 14.86 -6.45
N TRP A 366 -0.66 15.58 -5.66
CA TRP A 366 -0.29 16.20 -4.40
C TRP A 366 -1.48 16.15 -3.43
N ALA A 367 -1.20 16.29 -2.15
CA ALA A 367 -2.07 16.40 -1.03
C ALA A 367 -1.57 17.50 -0.07
N GLU A 368 -2.26 18.64 -0.14
CA GLU A 368 -2.22 19.74 0.84
C GLU A 368 -1.14 20.82 0.73
N VAL A 369 -1.45 22.03 1.24
CA VAL A 369 -0.66 23.27 1.12
C VAL A 369 -0.70 24.02 2.46
N VAL A 370 0.46 24.31 3.04
CA VAL A 370 0.60 25.35 4.08
C VAL A 370 1.33 26.54 3.50
N ALA A 371 0.68 27.70 3.58
CA ALA A 371 1.15 29.07 3.34
C ALA A 371 2.03 29.32 2.09
N PRO A 372 1.66 30.28 1.22
CA PRO A 372 2.47 30.57 0.03
C PRO A 372 3.91 30.96 0.43
N PRO A 373 4.95 30.49 -0.30
CA PRO A 373 6.31 30.97 -0.08
C PRO A 373 6.34 32.49 -0.16
N ALA A 374 7.26 33.11 0.60
CA ALA A 374 7.63 34.49 0.37
C ALA A 374 7.96 34.67 -1.13
N PRO A 375 7.42 35.71 -1.78
CA PRO A 375 7.51 35.85 -3.23
C PRO A 375 8.96 35.77 -3.68
N ALA A 376 9.26 34.83 -4.58
CA ALA A 376 10.57 34.72 -5.20
C ALA A 376 10.92 36.08 -5.84
N THR A 377 12.16 36.53 -5.65
CA THR A 377 12.67 37.77 -6.26
C THR A 377 12.38 37.78 -7.76
N ALA A 378 11.71 38.84 -8.21
CA ALA A 378 11.04 38.95 -9.50
C ALA A 378 11.83 38.37 -10.67
N ALA A 379 11.46 37.15 -11.09
CA ALA A 379 11.79 36.64 -12.41
C ALA A 379 10.98 37.41 -13.46
N SER A 380 11.50 37.48 -14.70
CA SER A 380 10.81 38.15 -15.81
C SER A 380 9.37 37.65 -15.96
N PRO A 381 8.40 38.52 -16.33
CA PRO A 381 6.99 38.17 -16.39
C PRO A 381 6.75 37.09 -17.44
N THR A 382 6.57 35.85 -16.99
CA THR A 382 6.06 34.75 -17.79
C THR A 382 4.56 34.95 -18.04
N ALA A 383 4.06 34.49 -19.18
CA ALA A 383 2.63 34.52 -19.48
C ALA A 383 1.84 33.75 -18.38
N PRO A 384 0.65 34.21 -17.99
CA PRO A 384 -0.15 33.51 -16.98
C PRO A 384 -0.52 32.09 -17.46
N PRO A 385 -0.61 31.10 -16.56
CA PRO A 385 -1.04 29.74 -16.91
C PRO A 385 -2.42 29.73 -17.56
N VAL A 386 -2.63 28.79 -18.50
CA VAL A 386 -3.97 28.47 -18.99
C VAL A 386 -4.75 27.79 -17.86
N ARG A 387 -5.88 28.36 -17.43
CA ARG A 387 -6.75 27.74 -16.43
C ARG A 387 -7.99 27.11 -17.07
N GLU A 388 -8.22 25.85 -16.78
CA GLU A 388 -9.38 25.06 -17.21
C GLU A 388 -10.15 24.58 -15.97
N SER A 389 -11.44 24.31 -16.14
CA SER A 389 -12.29 23.71 -15.11
C SER A 389 -13.01 22.51 -15.70
N TRP A 390 -12.88 21.35 -15.08
CA TRP A 390 -13.47 20.10 -15.55
C TRP A 390 -14.39 19.52 -14.49
N SER A 391 -15.62 19.23 -14.90
CA SER A 391 -16.59 18.45 -14.12
C SER A 391 -16.38 16.95 -14.31
N LEU A 392 -17.10 16.13 -13.54
CA LEU A 392 -17.13 14.68 -13.77
C LEU A 392 -17.63 14.33 -15.18
N ALA A 393 -18.60 15.07 -15.71
CA ALA A 393 -19.13 14.85 -17.04
C ALA A 393 -18.07 15.13 -18.12
N ASP A 394 -17.24 16.16 -17.93
CA ASP A 394 -16.09 16.43 -18.81
C ASP A 394 -15.10 15.25 -18.79
N LEU A 395 -14.94 14.59 -17.65
CA LEU A 395 -14.08 13.42 -17.51
C LEU A 395 -14.72 12.11 -18.01
N GLY A 396 -15.95 12.16 -18.51
CA GLY A 396 -16.71 10.97 -18.89
C GLY A 396 -17.08 10.08 -17.70
N LEU A 397 -17.12 10.64 -16.49
CA LEU A 397 -17.47 9.94 -15.26
C LEU A 397 -18.93 10.25 -14.89
N ASP A 398 -19.67 9.20 -14.54
CA ASP A 398 -21.02 9.34 -14.02
C ASP A 398 -20.98 9.44 -12.49
N ALA A 399 -21.54 10.53 -11.95
CA ALA A 399 -21.69 10.74 -10.52
C ALA A 399 -22.40 9.57 -9.84
N THR A 400 -23.35 8.90 -10.50
CA THR A 400 -24.05 7.74 -9.94
C THR A 400 -23.15 6.54 -9.74
N THR A 401 -22.21 6.30 -10.66
CA THR A 401 -21.22 5.21 -10.57
C THR A 401 -20.30 5.42 -9.36
N LEU A 402 -20.01 6.68 -9.03
CA LEU A 402 -19.15 7.03 -7.91
C LEU A 402 -19.91 7.24 -6.58
N ARG A 403 -21.26 7.17 -6.54
CA ARG A 403 -22.04 7.33 -5.29
C ARG A 403 -21.76 6.21 -4.28
N HIS A 404 -21.50 5.00 -4.75
CA HIS A 404 -21.14 3.86 -3.90
C HIS A 404 -19.77 4.02 -3.22
N ARG A 405 -19.00 5.02 -3.64
CA ARG A 405 -17.67 5.37 -3.15
C ARG A 405 -17.71 6.58 -2.22
N ARG A 406 -18.86 7.01 -1.72
CA ARG A 406 -18.89 7.98 -0.60
C ARG A 406 -18.38 7.26 0.64
N ARG A 407 -17.54 7.93 1.45
CA ARG A 407 -17.19 7.46 2.79
C ARG A 407 -18.50 7.14 3.49
N ARG A 408 -18.72 5.85 3.83
CA ARG A 408 -19.89 5.51 4.66
C ARG A 408 -19.77 6.37 5.89
N ASP A 409 -20.79 7.18 6.17
CA ASP A 409 -20.85 7.96 7.40
C ASP A 409 -20.54 6.99 8.53
N ARG A 410 -19.34 7.13 9.11
CA ARG A 410 -18.99 6.42 10.33
C ARG A 410 -20.04 6.94 11.31
N PRO A 411 -20.95 6.10 11.83
CA PRO A 411 -21.98 6.58 12.72
C PRO A 411 -21.27 7.34 13.83
N THR A 412 -21.41 8.66 13.84
CA THR A 412 -20.93 9.53 14.90
C THR A 412 -21.87 9.29 16.08
N GLY A 413 -21.82 8.08 16.62
CA GLY A 413 -22.43 7.75 17.88
C GLY A 413 -21.67 8.54 18.93
N SER A 414 -22.15 9.75 19.23
CA SER A 414 -21.94 10.29 20.56
C SER A 414 -22.40 9.20 21.53
N PRO A 415 -21.54 8.74 22.46
CA PRO A 415 -21.96 7.76 23.44
C PRO A 415 -23.21 8.29 24.17
N PRO A 416 -24.23 7.46 24.41
CA PRO A 416 -25.40 7.90 25.17
C PRO A 416 -24.93 8.39 26.55
N SER A 417 -25.38 9.59 26.90
CA SER A 417 -25.05 10.30 28.14
C SER A 417 -25.45 9.55 29.40
#